data_AF-X5R4Y6-F1
#
_entry.id   AF-X5R4Y6-F1
#
_cell.length_a   1.000
_cell.length_b   1.000
_cell.length_c   1.000
_cell.angle_alpha   90.00
_cell.angle_beta   90.00
_cell.angle_gamma   90.00
#
_symmetry.space_group_name_H-M   'P 1'
#
loop_
_entity.id
_entity.type
_entity.pdbx_description
1 polymer ?
#
loop_
_entity_poly.entity_id
_entity_poly.type
_entity_poly.pdbx_seq_one_letter_code
_entity_poly.pdbx_strand_id
1 'polypeptide(L)'
;MTKRVEGRRRIELSSSFVGNWIAGAADSRSVRRRLMAVLRMAHRVLGFGRKNMGLGTLGSGTSVRSALACGVSPASVLGGLAAIAALGLATPAQAQYQAGGGSATGGNAVAIGNGAATNGNNSVALGSSNSATGDGTIAIGYAMGVNGLNSIGIGVFAGATGVNALAVGGNAKANGDAASAIGVNSVATTSAAAFGNNARADGVNSTAIGPVTRATGLRAAALGFGATASGVDSIAQGNSAVASNQNAVAIGFQATATSINSINIGGRTLAGSGALSQGAIALGTDVTANQQNTVAIGVLTKATGTSATAMGNTASAWGNQSIAFGVGALAGVQANTALPNSIAIGTNSVSSGASAVALGTAAKASSADAVAMGSNASASTQYGVAIGLNAAASGTGGAMALGQGTISSGVNSVALGVQASATGAGANALGTLSVASGGNSTALGTSSTASNNYATAAGWGSVASGADSAAVGREAVASALDATAMGYISKASGQYSTAVGANANATATSSTAIGQNAFATGVQASAFGVGANAGAQNAVALGALSTASATSAIAVGNNAKADSAEAVAMGTNAVATGGKAVSIGSGNTAYGNGAVSIGDPSYASGTGAFTGGANNIANSDGTAT
;
A
#
# COMPACT_ATOMS: atom_id res chain seq x y z
N MET A 1 -38.89 31.59 22.57
CA MET A 1 -38.23 32.91 22.61
C MET A 1 -37.81 33.28 21.18
N THR A 2 -38.68 33.87 20.37
CA THR A 2 -38.92 35.32 20.23
C THR A 2 -37.67 36.14 19.93
N LYS A 3 -37.48 36.50 18.65
CA LYS A 3 -37.45 37.91 18.24
C LYS A 3 -37.69 38.06 16.73
N ARG A 4 -38.94 38.42 16.40
CA ARG A 4 -39.31 39.24 15.25
C ARG A 4 -38.59 40.59 15.35
N VAL A 5 -38.19 41.15 14.22
CA VAL A 5 -38.16 42.60 14.00
C VAL A 5 -38.77 42.86 12.61
N GLU A 6 -39.92 43.55 12.65
CA GLU A 6 -40.60 44.25 11.54
C GLU A 6 -39.62 45.22 10.85
N GLY A 7 -39.63 45.43 9.54
CA GLY A 7 -40.76 45.77 8.71
C GLY A 7 -40.50 47.15 8.10
N ARG A 8 -40.37 47.23 6.78
CA ARG A 8 -40.64 48.45 6.01
C ARG A 8 -41.04 48.05 4.59
N ARG A 9 -42.36 48.02 4.35
CA ARG A 9 -42.92 48.11 3.01
C ARG A 9 -42.62 49.52 2.49
N ARG A 10 -41.93 49.61 1.35
CA ARG A 10 -42.08 50.72 0.41
C ARG A 10 -42.64 50.13 -0.87
N ILE A 11 -43.93 50.37 -1.09
CA ILE A 11 -44.54 50.31 -2.40
C ILE A 11 -44.34 51.71 -2.97
N GLU A 12 -43.41 51.87 -3.90
CA GLU A 12 -43.41 52.98 -4.84
C GLU A 12 -43.30 52.38 -6.24
N LEU A 13 -44.40 52.55 -6.97
CA LEU A 13 -44.62 52.15 -8.35
C LEU A 13 -43.65 52.92 -9.26
N SER A 14 -42.69 52.22 -9.86
CA SER A 14 -42.38 52.45 -11.27
C SER A 14 -42.03 51.11 -11.89
N SER A 15 -42.99 50.57 -12.66
CA SER A 15 -42.78 49.41 -13.50
C SER A 15 -41.75 49.77 -14.56
N SER A 16 -40.47 49.56 -14.22
CA SER A 16 -39.38 49.74 -15.18
C SER A 16 -39.60 48.78 -16.35
N PHE A 17 -39.42 49.29 -17.56
CA PHE A 17 -39.54 48.67 -18.89
C PHE A 17 -39.11 47.19 -19.00
N VAL A 18 -38.27 46.71 -18.08
CA VAL A 18 -37.70 45.35 -18.02
C VAL A 18 -38.68 44.32 -17.43
N GLY A 19 -39.69 44.72 -16.66
CA GLY A 19 -40.63 43.79 -16.00
C GLY A 19 -41.61 43.09 -16.94
N ASN A 20 -41.94 43.68 -18.09
CA ASN A 20 -42.99 43.17 -18.98
C ASN A 20 -42.53 42.09 -19.98
N TRP A 21 -41.21 41.86 -20.13
CA TRP A 21 -40.69 40.95 -21.16
C TRP A 21 -40.15 39.63 -20.62
N ILE A 22 -39.92 39.51 -19.31
CA ILE A 22 -39.40 38.28 -18.68
C ILE A 22 -40.02 38.13 -17.28
N ALA A 23 -40.84 37.08 -17.09
CA ALA A 23 -41.38 36.73 -15.78
C ALA A 23 -40.24 36.44 -14.77
N GLY A 24 -40.29 37.06 -13.57
CA GLY A 24 -39.31 36.85 -12.49
C GLY A 24 -38.07 37.75 -12.51
N ALA A 25 -37.95 38.69 -13.45
CA ALA A 25 -36.77 39.56 -13.59
C ALA A 25 -36.63 40.66 -12.50
N ALA A 26 -37.67 40.86 -11.68
CA ALA A 26 -37.63 41.83 -10.59
C ALA A 26 -36.58 41.47 -9.53
N ASP A 27 -36.37 40.18 -9.22
CA ASP A 27 -35.60 39.76 -8.05
C ASP A 27 -34.19 39.21 -8.34
N SER A 28 -33.79 39.06 -9.60
CA SER A 28 -32.47 38.49 -9.95
C SER A 28 -31.49 39.51 -10.51
N ARG A 29 -30.49 39.85 -9.69
CA ARG A 29 -29.34 40.73 -10.06
C ARG A 29 -28.51 40.16 -11.22
N SER A 30 -28.50 38.84 -11.39
CA SER A 30 -27.77 38.12 -12.45
C SER A 30 -28.42 38.31 -13.83
N VAL A 31 -29.75 38.22 -13.90
CA VAL A 31 -30.49 38.36 -15.16
C VAL A 31 -30.41 39.78 -15.70
N ARG A 32 -30.48 40.80 -14.83
CA ARG A 32 -30.27 42.21 -15.24
C ARG A 32 -28.86 42.47 -15.78
N ARG A 33 -27.83 41.83 -15.20
CA ARG A 33 -26.44 41.94 -15.68
C ARG A 33 -26.26 41.30 -17.06
N ARG A 34 -26.89 40.16 -17.32
CA ARG A 34 -26.85 39.48 -18.61
C ARG A 34 -27.60 40.27 -19.69
N LEU A 35 -28.78 40.80 -19.38
CA LEU A 35 -29.53 41.68 -20.29
C LEU A 35 -28.76 42.97 -20.62
N MET A 36 -28.13 43.61 -19.62
CA MET A 36 -27.30 44.81 -19.84
C MET A 36 -25.98 44.52 -20.57
N ALA A 37 -25.46 43.29 -20.49
CA ALA A 37 -24.31 42.85 -21.27
C ALA A 37 -24.69 42.61 -22.74
N VAL A 38 -25.87 42.02 -22.99
CA VAL A 38 -26.42 41.85 -24.34
C VAL A 38 -26.76 43.19 -24.98
N LEU A 39 -27.37 44.13 -24.25
CA LEU A 39 -27.66 45.48 -24.75
C LEU A 39 -26.37 46.30 -25.01
N ARG A 40 -25.32 46.12 -24.19
CA ARG A 40 -24.00 46.71 -24.46
C ARG A 40 -23.31 46.11 -25.69
N MET A 41 -23.52 44.82 -25.98
CA MET A 41 -23.03 44.19 -27.22
C MET A 41 -23.85 44.60 -28.44
N ALA A 42 -25.16 44.74 -28.32
CA ALA A 42 -26.03 45.20 -29.40
C ALA A 42 -25.66 46.63 -29.85
N HIS A 43 -25.22 47.49 -28.92
CA HIS A 43 -24.75 48.85 -29.20
C HIS A 43 -23.40 48.89 -29.96
N ARG A 44 -22.64 47.79 -29.98
CA ARG A 44 -21.38 47.64 -30.75
C ARG A 44 -21.60 47.07 -32.15
N VAL A 45 -22.70 46.35 -32.37
CA VAL A 45 -23.01 45.66 -33.64
C VAL A 45 -23.91 46.52 -34.56
N LEU A 46 -24.66 47.48 -34.02
CA LEU A 46 -25.57 48.35 -34.79
C LEU A 46 -25.04 49.76 -35.09
N GLY A 47 -23.78 50.09 -34.78
CA GLY A 47 -23.09 51.24 -35.36
C GLY A 47 -23.69 52.64 -35.15
N PHE A 48 -24.47 52.89 -34.08
CA PHE A 48 -24.99 54.24 -33.78
C PHE A 48 -24.15 54.94 -32.70
N GLY A 49 -23.15 55.71 -33.13
CA GLY A 49 -22.56 56.76 -32.31
C GLY A 49 -23.48 57.98 -32.30
N ARG A 50 -24.07 58.32 -31.14
CA ARG A 50 -24.75 59.61 -30.99
C ARG A 50 -23.72 60.70 -30.72
N LYS A 51 -23.52 61.59 -31.69
CA LYS A 51 -23.43 63.04 -31.46
C LYS A 51 -23.80 63.75 -32.76
N ASN A 52 -24.95 64.43 -32.71
CA ASN A 52 -25.46 65.43 -33.64
C ASN A 52 -25.64 65.00 -35.09
N MET A 53 -26.87 64.68 -35.51
CA MET A 53 -27.51 65.30 -36.69
C MET A 53 -29.04 65.16 -36.56
N GLY A 54 -29.73 66.26 -36.87
CA GLY A 54 -31.14 66.51 -36.58
C GLY A 54 -32.16 65.83 -37.50
N LEU A 55 -33.42 66.07 -37.13
CA LEU A 55 -34.67 65.65 -37.74
C LEU A 55 -34.72 65.85 -39.26
N GLY A 56 -35.29 64.87 -39.97
CA GLY A 56 -35.62 64.99 -41.39
C GLY A 56 -36.34 63.77 -41.98
N THR A 57 -37.52 63.46 -41.43
CA THR A 57 -38.71 62.87 -42.09
C THR A 57 -38.55 61.83 -43.23
N LEU A 58 -38.93 60.59 -42.92
CA LEU A 58 -39.56 59.67 -43.87
C LEU A 58 -40.96 60.20 -44.26
N GLY A 59 -41.32 60.12 -45.54
CA GLY A 59 -42.67 60.40 -46.01
C GLY A 59 -42.88 59.97 -47.46
N SER A 60 -43.68 58.93 -47.65
CA SER A 60 -44.22 58.48 -48.93
C SER A 60 -45.17 59.50 -49.55
N GLY A 61 -45.30 59.51 -50.89
CA GLY A 61 -46.46 60.14 -51.52
C GLY A 61 -46.28 60.46 -52.99
N THR A 62 -46.87 59.62 -53.83
CA THR A 62 -47.11 59.80 -55.26
C THR A 62 -47.97 61.04 -55.57
N SER A 63 -47.72 61.75 -56.69
CA SER A 63 -48.68 61.90 -57.82
C SER A 63 -48.31 63.02 -58.83
N VAL A 64 -48.32 62.63 -60.11
CA VAL A 64 -49.06 63.24 -61.26
C VAL A 64 -48.60 64.59 -61.87
N ARG A 65 -48.28 64.50 -63.20
CA ARG A 65 -48.46 65.49 -64.31
C ARG A 65 -47.69 66.82 -64.23
N SER A 66 -47.33 67.50 -65.32
CA SER A 66 -47.31 67.29 -66.78
C SER A 66 -46.57 68.50 -67.36
N ALA A 67 -45.91 68.31 -68.52
CA ALA A 67 -45.73 69.29 -69.60
C ALA A 67 -44.82 70.53 -69.30
N LEU A 68 -44.06 71.13 -70.21
CA LEU A 68 -43.97 71.06 -71.68
C LEU A 68 -42.66 71.78 -72.10
N ALA A 69 -42.15 71.43 -73.30
CA ALA A 69 -41.36 72.27 -74.23
C ALA A 69 -39.91 72.64 -73.81
N CYS A 70 -38.90 72.74 -74.67
CA CYS A 70 -38.80 72.89 -76.13
C CYS A 70 -37.36 72.49 -76.55
N GLY A 71 -37.13 72.00 -77.78
CA GLY A 71 -35.76 71.91 -78.33
C GLY A 71 -35.48 70.89 -79.45
N VAL A 72 -36.14 71.04 -80.61
CA VAL A 72 -35.67 70.76 -82.00
C VAL A 72 -34.61 69.65 -82.34
N SER A 73 -35.12 68.67 -83.10
CA SER A 73 -34.62 67.80 -84.23
C SER A 73 -33.37 68.18 -85.09
N PRO A 74 -32.96 67.39 -86.13
CA PRO A 74 -32.84 65.91 -86.32
C PRO A 74 -31.61 65.43 -87.18
N ALA A 75 -31.19 64.16 -87.05
CA ALA A 75 -30.57 63.27 -88.08
C ALA A 75 -30.01 62.02 -87.36
N SER A 76 -30.16 60.76 -87.76
CA SER A 76 -30.57 60.12 -89.01
C SER A 76 -31.13 58.71 -88.72
N VAL A 77 -32.15 58.37 -89.52
CA VAL A 77 -32.77 57.05 -89.69
C VAL A 77 -32.02 56.31 -90.80
N LEU A 78 -31.77 54.99 -90.65
CA LEU A 78 -31.64 53.93 -91.69
C LEU A 78 -30.89 52.73 -91.03
N GLY A 79 -31.51 51.59 -90.70
CA GLY A 79 -31.97 50.51 -91.59
C GLY A 79 -31.26 49.20 -91.17
N GLY A 80 -31.76 47.97 -91.27
CA GLY A 80 -33.07 47.37 -91.53
C GLY A 80 -33.18 46.09 -90.67
N LEU A 81 -34.35 45.63 -90.23
CA LEU A 81 -35.37 44.88 -90.98
C LEU A 81 -34.84 43.63 -91.73
N ALA A 82 -34.71 42.50 -91.04
CA ALA A 82 -35.13 41.15 -91.49
C ALA A 82 -34.59 40.03 -90.58
N ALA A 83 -35.45 39.46 -89.72
CA ALA A 83 -35.51 38.02 -89.41
C ALA A 83 -36.60 37.78 -88.34
N ILE A 84 -37.84 37.68 -88.81
CA ILE A 84 -38.97 37.14 -88.04
C ILE A 84 -38.91 35.62 -88.20
N ALA A 85 -38.58 34.89 -87.13
CA ALA A 85 -39.03 33.51 -86.91
C ALA A 85 -38.63 33.06 -85.49
N ALA A 86 -39.60 33.07 -84.58
CA ALA A 86 -39.76 32.18 -83.42
C ALA A 86 -40.25 32.95 -82.17
N LEU A 87 -41.56 33.14 -82.11
CA LEU A 87 -42.29 33.14 -80.83
C LEU A 87 -42.21 31.71 -80.27
N GLY A 88 -41.54 31.53 -79.13
CA GLY A 88 -41.52 30.25 -78.47
C GLY A 88 -40.61 30.24 -77.25
N LEU A 89 -41.24 30.10 -76.09
CA LEU A 89 -40.66 29.77 -74.79
C LEU A 89 -40.05 30.95 -74.03
N ALA A 90 -40.87 31.50 -73.14
CA ALA A 90 -40.39 32.05 -71.89
C ALA A 90 -39.45 31.01 -71.23
N THR A 91 -38.15 31.27 -71.32
CA THR A 91 -37.15 30.62 -70.46
C THR A 91 -36.92 31.53 -69.25
N PRO A 92 -36.80 30.98 -68.03
CA PRO A 92 -36.97 31.74 -66.81
C PRO A 92 -35.77 32.68 -66.57
N ALA A 93 -36.07 33.88 -66.07
CA ALA A 93 -35.19 34.77 -65.32
C ALA A 93 -33.69 34.69 -65.70
N GLN A 94 -33.33 35.29 -66.83
CA GLN A 94 -31.98 35.82 -67.03
C GLN A 94 -31.75 36.94 -66.01
N ALA A 95 -31.34 36.59 -64.80
CA ALA A 95 -30.54 37.48 -63.96
C ALA A 95 -29.12 37.50 -64.55
N GLN A 96 -28.95 38.10 -65.74
CA GLN A 96 -27.65 38.47 -66.27
C GLN A 96 -27.08 39.58 -65.37
N TYR A 97 -26.14 39.23 -64.50
CA TYR A 97 -24.69 39.33 -64.78
C TYR A 97 -24.26 40.77 -65.06
N GLN A 98 -23.97 41.49 -63.97
CA GLN A 98 -23.01 42.57 -64.02
C GLN A 98 -21.60 41.94 -63.97
N ALA A 99 -20.69 42.45 -64.81
CA ALA A 99 -19.37 41.91 -65.12
C ALA A 99 -18.71 41.13 -63.95
N GLY A 100 -18.60 39.81 -64.15
CA GLY A 100 -17.93 38.90 -63.24
C GLY A 100 -18.86 38.00 -62.41
N GLY A 101 -19.79 37.27 -63.04
CA GLY A 101 -20.56 36.21 -62.37
C GLY A 101 -19.88 34.84 -62.40
N GLY A 102 -20.55 33.80 -61.88
CA GLY A 102 -20.02 32.43 -61.80
C GLY A 102 -20.14 31.65 -63.12
N SER A 103 -19.53 30.48 -63.20
CA SER A 103 -19.64 29.52 -64.31
C SER A 103 -20.20 28.20 -63.78
N ALA A 104 -21.37 27.79 -64.26
CA ALA A 104 -22.00 26.51 -63.91
C ALA A 104 -22.04 25.63 -65.17
N THR A 105 -21.19 24.61 -65.24
CA THR A 105 -21.06 23.71 -66.42
C THR A 105 -21.59 22.30 -66.16
N GLY A 106 -21.76 21.90 -64.90
CA GLY A 106 -22.38 20.64 -64.52
C GLY A 106 -23.92 20.66 -64.66
N GLY A 107 -24.53 19.49 -64.84
CA GLY A 107 -26.00 19.38 -64.90
C GLY A 107 -26.64 19.76 -63.57
N ASN A 108 -27.69 20.59 -63.59
CA ASN A 108 -28.36 21.14 -62.38
C ASN A 108 -27.44 21.91 -61.41
N ALA A 109 -26.31 22.44 -61.90
CA ALA A 109 -25.36 23.19 -61.08
C ALA A 109 -25.81 24.63 -60.80
N VAL A 110 -25.43 25.16 -59.64
CA VAL A 110 -25.66 26.56 -59.24
C VAL A 110 -24.34 27.24 -58.94
N ALA A 111 -23.96 28.27 -59.71
CA ALA A 111 -22.77 29.09 -59.46
C ALA A 111 -23.16 30.55 -59.28
N ILE A 112 -22.95 31.11 -58.08
CA ILE A 112 -23.33 32.48 -57.74
C ILE A 112 -22.11 33.22 -57.19
N GLY A 113 -21.68 34.28 -57.89
CA GLY A 113 -20.59 35.18 -57.48
C GLY A 113 -19.34 35.11 -58.36
N ASN A 114 -18.43 36.07 -58.19
CA ASN A 114 -17.32 36.32 -59.12
C ASN A 114 -16.30 35.18 -59.16
N GLY A 115 -16.12 34.57 -60.34
CA GLY A 115 -15.16 33.48 -60.51
C GLY A 115 -15.52 32.18 -59.79
N ALA A 116 -16.74 32.06 -59.25
CA ALA A 116 -17.24 30.77 -58.77
C ALA A 116 -17.42 29.80 -59.95
N ALA A 117 -16.79 28.64 -59.94
CA ALA A 117 -16.87 27.60 -60.95
C ALA A 117 -17.50 26.33 -60.37
N THR A 118 -18.60 25.87 -60.96
CA THR A 118 -19.31 24.64 -60.56
C THR A 118 -19.37 23.69 -61.75
N ASN A 119 -18.55 22.64 -61.73
CA ASN A 119 -18.42 21.69 -62.85
C ASN A 119 -19.07 20.33 -62.52
N GLY A 120 -19.30 20.03 -61.25
CA GLY A 120 -19.97 18.80 -60.84
C GLY A 120 -21.49 18.88 -61.04
N ASN A 121 -22.12 17.73 -61.30
CA ASN A 121 -23.57 17.61 -61.42
C ASN A 121 -24.25 17.79 -60.05
N ASN A 122 -25.38 18.49 -60.02
CA ASN A 122 -26.17 18.78 -58.81
C ASN A 122 -25.39 19.54 -57.71
N SER A 123 -24.39 20.32 -58.10
CA SER A 123 -23.48 21.01 -57.17
C SER A 123 -23.82 22.49 -57.01
N VAL A 124 -23.38 23.09 -55.91
CA VAL A 124 -23.62 24.50 -55.56
C VAL A 124 -22.31 25.20 -55.19
N ALA A 125 -21.98 26.30 -55.86
CA ALA A 125 -20.95 27.24 -55.42
C ALA A 125 -21.54 28.64 -55.21
N LEU A 126 -21.36 29.19 -54.01
CA LEU A 126 -21.83 30.52 -53.61
C LEU A 126 -20.67 31.35 -53.03
N GLY A 127 -20.39 32.50 -53.65
CA GLY A 127 -19.36 33.46 -53.26
C GLY A 127 -18.32 33.71 -54.36
N SER A 128 -17.11 34.12 -53.99
CA SER A 128 -16.07 34.50 -54.96
C SER A 128 -15.01 33.41 -55.10
N SER A 129 -14.64 33.08 -56.33
CA SER A 129 -13.51 32.20 -56.67
C SER A 129 -13.59 30.77 -56.09
N ASN A 130 -14.80 30.28 -55.83
CA ASN A 130 -15.00 28.91 -55.34
C ASN A 130 -14.99 27.91 -56.49
N SER A 131 -14.34 26.76 -56.32
CA SER A 131 -14.34 25.65 -57.26
C SER A 131 -15.10 24.47 -56.66
N ALA A 132 -16.20 24.07 -57.30
CA ALA A 132 -17.04 22.94 -56.93
C ALA A 132 -17.09 21.92 -58.09
N THR A 133 -16.08 21.03 -58.16
CA THR A 133 -15.93 20.12 -59.32
C THR A 133 -16.42 18.70 -59.07
N GLY A 134 -16.60 18.30 -57.82
CA GLY A 134 -17.21 17.00 -57.50
C GLY A 134 -18.72 17.05 -57.70
N ASP A 135 -19.32 15.93 -58.10
CA ASP A 135 -20.78 15.79 -58.17
C ASP A 135 -21.40 15.88 -56.76
N GLY A 136 -22.56 16.53 -56.63
CA GLY A 136 -23.27 16.71 -55.35
C GLY A 136 -22.55 17.57 -54.32
N THR A 137 -21.67 18.49 -54.75
CA THR A 137 -20.85 19.30 -53.84
C THR A 137 -21.53 20.60 -53.40
N ILE A 138 -21.15 21.09 -52.21
CA ILE A 138 -21.60 22.39 -51.69
C ILE A 138 -20.38 23.23 -51.31
N ALA A 139 -20.18 24.37 -51.95
CA ALA A 139 -19.08 25.31 -51.71
C ALA A 139 -19.63 26.72 -51.39
N ILE A 140 -19.73 27.09 -50.12
CA ILE A 140 -20.18 28.44 -49.68
C ILE A 140 -19.05 29.27 -49.02
N GLY A 141 -18.62 30.37 -49.65
CA GLY A 141 -17.59 31.26 -49.09
C GLY A 141 -16.63 31.90 -50.11
N TYR A 142 -15.32 31.93 -49.83
CA TYR A 142 -14.31 32.62 -50.65
C TYR A 142 -13.10 31.72 -50.97
N ALA A 143 -12.72 31.67 -52.25
CA ALA A 143 -11.51 31.02 -52.77
C ALA A 143 -11.33 29.55 -52.30
N MET A 144 -12.39 28.76 -52.38
CA MET A 144 -12.41 27.37 -51.92
C MET A 144 -12.19 26.34 -53.03
N GLY A 145 -11.76 25.13 -52.67
CA GLY A 145 -11.66 23.97 -53.57
C GLY A 145 -12.40 22.76 -53.00
N VAL A 146 -13.64 22.56 -53.42
CA VAL A 146 -14.55 21.48 -52.99
C VAL A 146 -14.74 20.52 -54.15
N ASN A 147 -13.85 19.53 -54.23
CA ASN A 147 -13.64 18.76 -55.46
C ASN A 147 -13.99 17.27 -55.30
N GLY A 148 -14.22 16.78 -54.07
CA GLY A 148 -14.62 15.39 -53.83
C GLY A 148 -16.09 15.14 -54.12
N LEU A 149 -16.45 13.94 -54.56
CA LEU A 149 -17.86 13.51 -54.72
C LEU A 149 -18.61 13.68 -53.39
N ASN A 150 -19.81 14.29 -53.40
CA ASN A 150 -20.66 14.56 -52.24
C ASN A 150 -19.97 15.36 -51.11
N SER A 151 -18.97 16.17 -51.44
CA SER A 151 -18.22 16.93 -50.43
C SER A 151 -18.80 18.32 -50.14
N ILE A 152 -18.57 18.81 -48.93
CA ILE A 152 -19.10 20.08 -48.43
C ILE A 152 -17.94 20.95 -47.93
N GLY A 153 -17.81 22.16 -48.48
CA GLY A 153 -16.88 23.19 -48.04
C GLY A 153 -17.60 24.49 -47.68
N ILE A 154 -17.36 25.01 -46.47
CA ILE A 154 -17.93 26.28 -46.02
C ILE A 154 -16.84 27.12 -45.33
N GLY A 155 -16.54 28.31 -45.86
CA GLY A 155 -15.57 29.23 -45.25
C GLY A 155 -14.68 29.98 -46.24
N VAL A 156 -13.50 30.38 -45.78
CA VAL A 156 -12.50 31.08 -46.62
C VAL A 156 -11.35 30.11 -46.84
N PHE A 157 -10.99 29.80 -48.09
CA PHE A 157 -9.94 28.82 -48.43
C PHE A 157 -10.18 27.39 -47.91
N ALA A 158 -11.42 27.02 -47.56
CA ALA A 158 -11.73 25.64 -47.20
C ALA A 158 -11.52 24.70 -48.40
N GLY A 159 -10.99 23.51 -48.14
CA GLY A 159 -10.72 22.48 -49.14
C GLY A 159 -11.28 21.13 -48.72
N ALA A 160 -12.25 20.61 -49.48
CA ALA A 160 -12.79 19.27 -49.29
C ALA A 160 -12.58 18.46 -50.57
N THR A 161 -11.53 17.64 -50.60
CA THR A 161 -11.09 16.92 -51.81
C THR A 161 -11.44 15.45 -51.79
N GLY A 162 -11.67 14.87 -50.62
CA GLY A 162 -12.09 13.47 -50.50
C GLY A 162 -13.57 13.24 -50.76
N VAL A 163 -13.94 12.01 -51.09
CA VAL A 163 -15.34 11.59 -51.26
C VAL A 163 -16.08 11.69 -49.92
N ASN A 164 -17.28 12.26 -49.90
CA ASN A 164 -18.08 12.53 -48.69
C ASN A 164 -17.35 13.40 -47.64
N ALA A 165 -16.36 14.20 -48.04
CA ALA A 165 -15.58 15.01 -47.12
C ALA A 165 -16.32 16.29 -46.68
N LEU A 166 -16.06 16.74 -45.44
CA LEU A 166 -16.63 17.96 -44.86
C LEU A 166 -15.51 18.90 -44.39
N ALA A 167 -15.41 20.10 -44.95
CA ALA A 167 -14.47 21.15 -44.54
C ALA A 167 -15.22 22.43 -44.15
N VAL A 168 -15.16 22.83 -42.88
CA VAL A 168 -15.87 24.03 -42.38
C VAL A 168 -14.92 24.92 -41.59
N GLY A 169 -14.70 26.15 -42.05
CA GLY A 169 -13.83 27.14 -41.42
C GLY A 169 -12.72 27.66 -42.35
N GLY A 170 -12.00 28.68 -41.88
CA GLY A 170 -10.91 29.29 -42.66
C GLY A 170 -9.75 28.31 -42.88
N ASN A 171 -9.40 27.99 -44.13
CA ASN A 171 -8.32 27.06 -44.47
C ASN A 171 -8.47 25.67 -43.80
N ALA A 172 -9.72 25.21 -43.58
CA ALA A 172 -10.01 23.84 -43.16
C ALA A 172 -9.77 22.88 -44.35
N LYS A 173 -9.10 21.74 -44.13
CA LYS A 173 -8.71 20.79 -45.17
C LYS A 173 -9.15 19.37 -44.85
N ALA A 174 -10.17 18.89 -45.55
CA ALA A 174 -10.63 17.51 -45.51
C ALA A 174 -10.13 16.78 -46.76
N ASN A 175 -8.92 16.22 -46.66
CA ASN A 175 -8.14 15.76 -47.82
C ASN A 175 -8.44 14.31 -48.24
N GLY A 176 -8.90 13.47 -47.31
CA GLY A 176 -9.19 12.06 -47.56
C GLY A 176 -10.69 11.75 -47.60
N ASP A 177 -11.04 10.56 -48.08
CA ASP A 177 -12.42 10.10 -48.14
C ASP A 177 -13.03 10.02 -46.74
N ALA A 178 -14.30 10.43 -46.60
CA ALA A 178 -15.03 10.55 -45.34
C ALA A 178 -14.34 11.43 -44.27
N ALA A 179 -13.40 12.29 -44.65
CA ALA A 179 -12.71 13.19 -43.73
C ALA A 179 -13.63 14.33 -43.27
N SER A 180 -13.54 14.72 -42.00
CA SER A 180 -14.26 15.87 -41.44
C SER A 180 -13.30 16.84 -40.76
N ALA A 181 -13.09 18.02 -41.33
CA ALA A 181 -12.26 19.10 -40.80
C ALA A 181 -13.13 20.31 -40.47
N ILE A 182 -13.31 20.63 -39.18
CA ILE A 182 -14.10 21.77 -38.71
C ILE A 182 -13.24 22.65 -37.81
N GLY A 183 -13.06 23.91 -38.19
CA GLY A 183 -12.25 24.89 -37.49
C GLY A 183 -11.15 25.48 -38.38
N VAL A 184 -10.68 26.67 -38.00
CA VAL A 184 -9.65 27.38 -38.78
C VAL A 184 -8.34 26.59 -38.78
N ASN A 185 -7.74 26.37 -39.95
CA ASN A 185 -6.52 25.57 -40.16
C ASN A 185 -6.63 24.10 -39.70
N SER A 186 -7.85 23.56 -39.58
CA SER A 186 -8.04 22.14 -39.29
C SER A 186 -7.65 21.27 -40.49
N VAL A 187 -7.09 20.08 -40.24
CA VAL A 187 -6.69 19.13 -41.29
C VAL A 187 -7.15 17.73 -40.90
N ALA A 188 -7.87 17.05 -41.78
CA ALA A 188 -8.29 15.66 -41.63
C ALA A 188 -7.93 14.84 -42.87
N THR A 189 -7.37 13.64 -42.67
CA THR A 189 -7.09 12.64 -43.71
C THR A 189 -8.21 11.60 -43.79
N THR A 190 -7.98 10.47 -44.46
CA THR A 190 -9.00 9.45 -44.74
C THR A 190 -9.68 8.94 -43.46
N SER A 191 -11.01 9.03 -43.45
CA SER A 191 -11.90 8.65 -42.35
C SER A 191 -11.54 9.30 -41.01
N ALA A 192 -10.86 10.45 -41.04
CA ALA A 192 -10.39 11.15 -39.86
C ALA A 192 -11.31 12.33 -39.51
N ALA A 193 -11.35 12.70 -38.23
CA ALA A 193 -12.13 13.81 -37.71
C ALA A 193 -11.24 14.82 -37.00
N ALA A 194 -11.15 16.05 -37.50
CA ALA A 194 -10.41 17.15 -36.91
C ALA A 194 -11.36 18.31 -36.55
N PHE A 195 -11.58 18.55 -35.26
CA PHE A 195 -12.50 19.58 -34.76
C PHE A 195 -11.77 20.56 -33.84
N GLY A 196 -11.51 21.77 -34.31
CA GLY A 196 -10.85 22.83 -33.53
C GLY A 196 -9.92 23.71 -34.37
N ASN A 197 -9.53 24.86 -33.81
CA ASN A 197 -8.50 25.71 -34.43
C ASN A 197 -7.17 24.96 -34.46
N ASN A 198 -6.58 24.79 -35.63
CA ASN A 198 -5.33 24.06 -35.84
C ASN A 198 -5.37 22.59 -35.33
N ALA A 199 -6.55 21.97 -35.30
CA ALA A 199 -6.67 20.54 -35.03
C ALA A 199 -6.19 19.73 -36.24
N ARG A 200 -5.32 18.74 -36.02
CA ARG A 200 -4.78 17.88 -37.09
C ARG A 200 -5.05 16.41 -36.78
N ALA A 201 -5.89 15.78 -37.59
CA ALA A 201 -6.14 14.34 -37.62
C ALA A 201 -5.44 13.78 -38.88
N ASP A 202 -4.12 13.64 -38.78
CA ASP A 202 -3.26 13.24 -39.91
C ASP A 202 -3.25 11.71 -40.10
N GLY A 203 -3.54 10.93 -39.05
CA GLY A 203 -3.63 9.47 -39.13
C GLY A 203 -4.94 8.97 -39.76
N VAL A 204 -4.90 7.83 -40.45
CA VAL A 204 -6.12 7.18 -40.96
C VAL A 204 -7.00 6.75 -39.79
N ASN A 205 -8.31 6.95 -39.90
CA ASN A 205 -9.29 6.69 -38.83
C ASN A 205 -8.97 7.41 -37.50
N SER A 206 -8.23 8.53 -37.56
CA SER A 206 -7.84 9.27 -36.35
C SER A 206 -8.88 10.33 -35.95
N THR A 207 -8.86 10.73 -34.68
CA THR A 207 -9.76 11.76 -34.15
C THR A 207 -8.94 12.80 -33.38
N ALA A 208 -9.03 14.06 -33.78
CA ALA A 208 -8.38 15.20 -33.12
C ALA A 208 -9.44 16.25 -32.76
N ILE A 209 -9.69 16.47 -31.46
CA ILE A 209 -10.73 17.39 -30.98
C ILE A 209 -10.15 18.37 -29.96
N GLY A 210 -10.14 19.65 -30.32
CA GLY A 210 -9.69 20.77 -29.50
C GLY A 210 -8.66 21.65 -30.21
N PRO A 211 -8.32 22.82 -29.65
CA PRO A 211 -7.32 23.70 -30.26
C PRO A 211 -5.94 23.05 -30.23
N VAL A 212 -5.25 23.08 -31.37
CA VAL A 212 -3.85 22.61 -31.51
C VAL A 212 -3.67 21.11 -31.20
N THR A 213 -4.73 20.29 -31.28
CA THR A 213 -4.61 18.83 -31.12
C THR A 213 -3.96 18.17 -32.33
N ARG A 214 -3.23 17.07 -32.09
CA ARG A 214 -2.54 16.30 -33.13
C ARG A 214 -2.78 14.81 -32.93
N ALA A 215 -3.58 14.19 -33.79
CA ALA A 215 -3.71 12.74 -33.89
C ALA A 215 -3.03 12.26 -35.19
N THR A 216 -1.76 11.88 -35.10
CA THR A 216 -0.95 11.51 -36.29
C THR A 216 -0.81 10.00 -36.45
N GLY A 217 -1.07 9.21 -35.41
CA GLY A 217 -1.05 7.76 -35.47
C GLY A 217 -2.29 7.16 -36.13
N LEU A 218 -2.16 5.97 -36.72
CA LEU A 218 -3.30 5.16 -37.22
C LEU A 218 -4.26 4.87 -36.05
N ARG A 219 -5.56 5.16 -36.23
CA ARG A 219 -6.60 4.99 -35.20
C ARG A 219 -6.33 5.74 -33.88
N ALA A 220 -5.51 6.79 -33.92
CA ALA A 220 -5.17 7.57 -32.74
C ALA A 220 -6.30 8.55 -32.36
N ALA A 221 -6.47 8.81 -31.06
CA ALA A 221 -7.42 9.78 -30.54
C ALA A 221 -6.73 10.84 -29.68
N ALA A 222 -6.78 12.11 -30.10
CA ALA A 222 -6.27 13.26 -29.38
C ALA A 222 -7.41 14.22 -29.00
N LEU A 223 -7.68 14.41 -27.71
CA LEU A 223 -8.82 15.19 -27.20
C LEU A 223 -8.35 16.21 -26.15
N GLY A 224 -8.51 17.51 -26.38
CA GLY A 224 -8.16 18.56 -25.42
C GLY A 224 -7.38 19.73 -26.03
N PHE A 225 -6.79 20.60 -25.21
CA PHE A 225 -5.91 21.66 -25.73
C PHE A 225 -4.48 21.11 -25.91
N GLY A 226 -3.94 21.12 -27.13
CA GLY A 226 -2.57 20.67 -27.38
C GLY A 226 -2.30 19.17 -27.16
N ALA A 227 -3.34 18.34 -27.04
CA ALA A 227 -3.18 16.89 -26.90
C ALA A 227 -2.53 16.28 -28.16
N THR A 228 -1.58 15.36 -27.99
CA THR A 228 -0.83 14.72 -29.08
C THR A 228 -0.87 13.20 -28.95
N ALA A 229 -1.51 12.53 -29.91
CA ALA A 229 -1.57 11.08 -30.04
C ALA A 229 -0.87 10.65 -31.35
N SER A 230 0.40 10.26 -31.24
CA SER A 230 1.25 9.92 -32.39
C SER A 230 1.42 8.42 -32.60
N GLY A 231 1.15 7.60 -31.58
CA GLY A 231 1.25 6.16 -31.67
C GLY A 231 0.05 5.52 -32.37
N VAL A 232 0.24 4.32 -32.93
CA VAL A 232 -0.86 3.49 -33.42
C VAL A 232 -1.76 3.07 -32.26
N ASP A 233 -3.08 3.19 -32.41
CA ASP A 233 -4.06 2.88 -31.34
C ASP A 233 -3.83 3.67 -30.04
N SER A 234 -3.20 4.85 -30.14
CA SER A 234 -2.90 5.68 -28.98
C SER A 234 -4.05 6.60 -28.60
N ILE A 235 -4.16 6.90 -27.30
CA ILE A 235 -5.18 7.80 -26.74
C ILE A 235 -4.47 8.89 -25.94
N ALA A 236 -4.62 10.15 -26.33
CA ALA A 236 -4.19 11.31 -25.57
C ALA A 236 -5.40 12.19 -25.24
N GLN A 237 -5.78 12.28 -23.98
CA GLN A 237 -6.91 13.10 -23.52
C GLN A 237 -6.48 14.05 -22.41
N GLY A 238 -6.76 15.34 -22.56
CA GLY A 238 -6.43 16.38 -21.59
C GLY A 238 -5.54 17.48 -22.17
N ASN A 239 -5.30 18.53 -21.39
CA ASN A 239 -4.43 19.63 -21.83
C ASN A 239 -2.97 19.15 -21.86
N SER A 240 -2.35 19.24 -23.04
CA SER A 240 -0.96 18.85 -23.30
C SER A 240 -0.65 17.38 -22.95
N ALA A 241 -1.64 16.49 -23.05
CA ALA A 241 -1.43 15.05 -22.92
C ALA A 241 -0.68 14.49 -24.14
N VAL A 242 0.25 13.55 -23.92
CA VAL A 242 1.13 13.00 -24.97
C VAL A 242 1.14 11.48 -24.93
N ALA A 243 0.69 10.84 -26.00
CA ALA A 243 0.75 9.39 -26.23
C ALA A 243 1.50 9.10 -27.55
N SER A 244 2.78 8.71 -27.46
CA SER A 244 3.68 8.73 -28.64
C SER A 244 3.91 7.37 -29.30
N ASN A 245 3.52 6.27 -28.67
CA ASN A 245 3.83 4.90 -29.11
C ASN A 245 2.60 3.99 -29.11
N GLN A 246 2.76 2.78 -29.65
CA GLN A 246 1.64 1.85 -29.85
C GLN A 246 0.92 1.51 -28.55
N ASN A 247 -0.41 1.54 -28.57
CA ASN A 247 -1.31 1.29 -27.44
C ASN A 247 -1.05 2.20 -26.23
N ALA A 248 -0.35 3.32 -26.40
CA ALA A 248 -0.08 4.24 -25.31
C ALA A 248 -1.35 5.01 -24.94
N VAL A 249 -1.64 5.12 -23.64
CA VAL A 249 -2.81 5.83 -23.11
C VAL A 249 -2.34 6.91 -22.16
N ALA A 250 -2.55 8.18 -22.49
CA ALA A 250 -2.26 9.34 -21.67
C ALA A 250 -3.55 10.13 -21.41
N ILE A 251 -4.05 10.14 -20.17
CA ILE A 251 -5.29 10.83 -19.80
C ILE A 251 -5.04 11.75 -18.61
N GLY A 252 -5.18 13.06 -18.79
CA GLY A 252 -5.05 14.06 -17.73
C GLY A 252 -4.26 15.29 -18.15
N PHE A 253 -4.13 16.26 -17.24
CA PHE A 253 -3.30 17.44 -17.45
C PHE A 253 -1.84 16.99 -17.56
N GLN A 254 -1.21 17.23 -18.71
CA GLN A 254 0.19 16.93 -18.94
C GLN A 254 0.57 15.44 -18.79
N ALA A 255 -0.40 14.52 -18.89
CA ALA A 255 -0.13 13.08 -18.87
C ALA A 255 0.81 12.68 -20.02
N THR A 256 1.75 11.79 -19.77
CA THR A 256 2.74 11.35 -20.78
C THR A 256 2.93 9.84 -20.72
N ALA A 257 2.67 9.19 -21.85
CA ALA A 257 2.83 7.75 -22.09
C ALA A 257 3.62 7.58 -23.39
N THR A 258 4.95 7.44 -23.27
CA THR A 258 5.88 7.50 -24.41
C THR A 258 6.45 6.16 -24.81
N SER A 259 5.98 5.05 -24.23
CA SER A 259 6.47 3.71 -24.56
C SER A 259 5.32 2.80 -25.00
N ILE A 260 5.66 1.67 -25.62
CA ILE A 260 4.67 0.68 -26.05
C ILE A 260 3.89 0.15 -24.84
N ASN A 261 2.57 0.06 -24.96
CA ASN A 261 1.65 -0.41 -23.91
C ASN A 261 1.76 0.38 -22.59
N SER A 262 2.27 1.63 -22.63
CA SER A 262 2.34 2.47 -21.42
C SER A 262 1.01 3.16 -21.15
N ILE A 263 0.60 3.21 -19.88
CA ILE A 263 -0.66 3.83 -19.45
C ILE A 263 -0.34 4.86 -18.38
N ASN A 264 -0.66 6.12 -18.62
CA ASN A 264 -0.54 7.22 -17.67
C ASN A 264 -1.88 7.94 -17.54
N ILE A 265 -2.54 7.77 -16.40
CA ILE A 265 -3.84 8.37 -16.12
C ILE A 265 -3.73 9.23 -14.86
N GLY A 266 -3.87 10.54 -15.01
CA GLY A 266 -3.85 11.51 -13.92
C GLY A 266 -3.04 12.76 -14.26
N GLY A 267 -2.95 13.66 -13.29
CA GLY A 267 -2.27 14.95 -13.45
C GLY A 267 -0.78 14.85 -13.16
N ARG A 268 0.04 15.41 -14.07
CA ARG A 268 1.48 15.60 -13.86
C ARG A 268 1.76 17.02 -13.37
N THR A 269 2.22 17.14 -12.12
CA THR A 269 2.77 18.37 -11.53
C THR A 269 4.28 18.25 -11.26
N LEU A 270 4.83 17.04 -11.20
CA LEU A 270 6.25 16.74 -10.99
C LEU A 270 6.94 16.30 -12.29
N ALA A 271 8.09 16.88 -12.62
CA ALA A 271 8.92 16.45 -13.74
C ALA A 271 9.47 15.04 -13.55
N GLY A 272 9.50 14.23 -14.60
CA GLY A 272 9.95 12.83 -14.53
C GLY A 272 8.95 11.86 -13.88
N SER A 273 7.72 12.31 -13.60
CA SER A 273 6.60 11.42 -13.27
C SER A 273 5.83 11.01 -14.51
N GLY A 274 5.14 9.86 -14.44
CA GLY A 274 4.39 9.22 -15.51
C GLY A 274 4.82 7.79 -15.78
N ALA A 275 4.29 7.22 -16.86
CA ALA A 275 4.66 5.91 -17.39
C ALA A 275 5.74 6.08 -18.47
N LEU A 276 7.00 5.87 -18.09
CA LEU A 276 8.17 6.24 -18.91
C LEU A 276 8.85 5.05 -19.60
N SER A 277 8.38 3.84 -19.36
CA SER A 277 8.95 2.59 -19.89
C SER A 277 7.87 1.67 -20.48
N GLN A 278 8.30 0.64 -21.21
CA GLN A 278 7.40 -0.34 -21.83
C GLN A 278 6.52 -1.04 -20.78
N GLY A 279 5.22 -1.12 -21.06
CA GLY A 279 4.25 -1.77 -20.18
C GLY A 279 4.07 -1.10 -18.80
N ALA A 280 4.62 0.10 -18.61
CA ALA A 280 4.48 0.82 -17.36
C ALA A 280 3.07 1.39 -17.19
N ILE A 281 2.53 1.31 -15.98
CA ILE A 281 1.21 1.82 -15.61
C ILE A 281 1.40 2.83 -14.48
N ALA A 282 0.99 4.07 -14.71
CA ALA A 282 0.94 5.15 -13.71
C ALA A 282 -0.51 5.65 -13.60
N LEU A 283 -1.10 5.55 -12.41
CA LEU A 283 -2.46 6.02 -12.14
C LEU A 283 -2.48 6.94 -10.91
N GLY A 284 -2.84 8.21 -11.12
CA GLY A 284 -3.03 9.21 -10.08
C GLY A 284 -2.14 10.45 -10.27
N THR A 285 -1.80 11.15 -9.19
CA THR A 285 -1.10 12.44 -9.24
C THR A 285 0.36 12.28 -8.87
N ASP A 286 1.26 12.78 -9.73
CA ASP A 286 2.73 12.71 -9.53
C ASP A 286 3.27 11.31 -9.28
N VAL A 287 2.71 10.34 -9.99
CA VAL A 287 3.09 8.93 -9.91
C VAL A 287 4.23 8.63 -10.87
N THR A 288 5.28 7.96 -10.42
CA THR A 288 6.43 7.57 -11.25
C THR A 288 6.45 6.06 -11.46
N ALA A 289 6.30 5.62 -12.70
CA ALA A 289 6.47 4.25 -13.18
C ALA A 289 7.48 4.25 -14.33
N ASN A 290 8.78 4.14 -14.01
CA ASN A 290 9.85 4.46 -14.97
C ASN A 290 10.66 3.25 -15.46
N GLN A 291 10.38 2.04 -14.97
CA GLN A 291 10.99 0.80 -15.47
C GLN A 291 9.97 -0.08 -16.20
N GLN A 292 10.47 -1.10 -16.91
CA GLN A 292 9.64 -2.04 -17.66
C GLN A 292 8.63 -2.77 -16.75
N ASN A 293 7.39 -2.91 -17.23
CA ASN A 293 6.29 -3.62 -16.56
C ASN A 293 6.00 -3.14 -15.13
N THR A 294 6.28 -1.87 -14.82
CA THR A 294 6.01 -1.29 -13.51
C THR A 294 4.55 -0.90 -13.36
N VAL A 295 4.03 -0.96 -12.14
CA VAL A 295 2.70 -0.45 -11.81
C VAL A 295 2.81 0.46 -10.61
N ALA A 296 2.37 1.71 -10.75
CA ALA A 296 2.32 2.68 -9.68
C ALA A 296 0.92 3.32 -9.62
N ILE A 297 0.30 3.33 -8.44
CA ILE A 297 -1.07 3.83 -8.25
C ILE A 297 -1.17 4.68 -6.98
N GLY A 298 -1.63 5.92 -7.09
CA GLY A 298 -1.90 6.78 -5.92
C GLY A 298 -1.43 8.23 -6.11
N VAL A 299 -0.79 8.76 -5.07
CA VAL A 299 -0.31 10.15 -5.03
C VAL A 299 1.15 10.12 -4.60
N LEU A 300 2.05 10.70 -5.40
CA LEU A 300 3.50 10.64 -5.18
C LEU A 300 4.06 9.21 -5.07
N THR A 301 3.36 8.23 -5.66
CA THR A 301 3.73 6.81 -5.65
C THR A 301 4.89 6.54 -6.62
N LYS A 302 5.84 5.69 -6.24
CA LYS A 302 7.05 5.40 -7.02
C LYS A 302 7.25 3.90 -7.22
N ALA A 303 7.17 3.41 -8.45
CA ALA A 303 7.63 2.08 -8.83
C ALA A 303 8.84 2.24 -9.76
N THR A 304 10.04 2.01 -9.22
CA THR A 304 11.32 2.27 -9.91
C THR A 304 12.21 1.04 -10.04
N GLY A 305 11.78 -0.12 -9.53
CA GLY A 305 12.40 -1.40 -9.87
C GLY A 305 11.72 -2.04 -11.09
N THR A 306 12.42 -2.87 -11.85
CA THR A 306 11.83 -3.60 -12.99
C THR A 306 10.73 -4.54 -12.49
N SER A 307 9.57 -4.53 -13.14
CA SER A 307 8.37 -5.30 -12.71
C SER A 307 7.90 -5.01 -11.28
N ALA A 308 8.24 -3.84 -10.72
CA ALA A 308 7.81 -3.46 -9.38
C ALA A 308 6.37 -2.92 -9.36
N THR A 309 5.67 -3.13 -8.25
CA THR A 309 4.29 -2.66 -8.04
C THR A 309 4.21 -1.82 -6.77
N ALA A 310 3.80 -0.56 -6.88
CA ALA A 310 3.58 0.34 -5.75
C ALA A 310 2.15 0.88 -5.76
N MET A 311 1.45 0.83 -4.62
CA MET A 311 0.10 1.36 -4.48
C MET A 311 -0.09 2.08 -3.14
N GLY A 312 -0.60 3.31 -3.19
CA GLY A 312 -0.88 4.14 -2.03
C GLY A 312 -0.12 5.47 -2.03
N ASN A 313 -0.58 6.41 -1.19
CA ASN A 313 0.07 7.71 -1.04
C ASN A 313 1.52 7.51 -0.59
N THR A 314 2.47 8.08 -1.34
CA THR A 314 3.93 8.00 -1.10
C THR A 314 4.49 6.57 -1.01
N ALA A 315 3.79 5.54 -1.48
CA ALA A 315 4.32 4.17 -1.53
C ALA A 315 5.48 4.09 -2.53
N SER A 316 6.54 3.35 -2.19
CA SER A 316 7.77 3.26 -2.98
C SER A 316 8.27 1.83 -3.09
N ALA A 317 8.26 1.29 -4.31
CA ALA A 317 8.80 -0.01 -4.68
C ALA A 317 10.08 0.20 -5.51
N TRP A 318 11.24 0.12 -4.85
CA TRP A 318 12.55 0.40 -5.42
C TRP A 318 13.29 -0.84 -5.90
N GLY A 319 13.06 -1.99 -5.26
CA GLY A 319 13.66 -3.27 -5.67
C GLY A 319 13.02 -3.83 -6.94
N ASN A 320 13.77 -4.63 -7.72
CA ASN A 320 13.18 -5.38 -8.83
C ASN A 320 12.14 -6.37 -8.31
N GLN A 321 10.99 -6.47 -8.99
CA GLN A 321 9.87 -7.35 -8.61
C GLN A 321 9.36 -7.07 -7.18
N SER A 322 9.61 -5.87 -6.65
CA SER A 322 9.17 -5.49 -5.30
C SER A 322 7.71 -5.04 -5.27
N ILE A 323 7.09 -5.19 -4.11
CA ILE A 323 5.68 -4.85 -3.87
C ILE A 323 5.61 -3.89 -2.68
N ALA A 324 5.09 -2.69 -2.89
CA ALA A 324 4.89 -1.69 -1.84
C ALA A 324 3.42 -1.23 -1.79
N PHE A 325 2.61 -1.72 -0.86
CA PHE A 325 1.20 -1.36 -0.72
C PHE A 325 0.91 -0.68 0.62
N GLY A 326 0.28 0.50 0.58
CA GLY A 326 -0.09 1.25 1.78
C GLY A 326 0.57 2.63 1.82
N VAL A 327 0.07 3.51 2.70
CA VAL A 327 0.57 4.87 2.82
C VAL A 327 2.02 4.83 3.34
N GLY A 328 2.97 5.35 2.57
CA GLY A 328 4.39 5.35 2.95
C GLY A 328 5.05 3.97 3.00
N ALA A 329 4.44 2.93 2.42
CA ALA A 329 5.06 1.61 2.33
C ALA A 329 6.35 1.65 1.49
N LEU A 330 7.40 0.98 1.95
CA LEU A 330 8.74 1.03 1.37
C LEU A 330 9.30 -0.37 1.12
N ALA A 331 9.41 -0.78 -0.14
CA ALA A 331 10.01 -2.05 -0.54
C ALA A 331 11.33 -1.81 -1.31
N GLY A 332 12.42 -2.29 -0.74
CA GLY A 332 13.80 -2.08 -1.21
C GLY A 332 14.48 -0.87 -0.56
N VAL A 333 15.61 -0.47 -1.14
CA VAL A 333 16.39 0.72 -0.73
C VAL A 333 16.57 1.63 -1.94
N GLN A 334 16.49 2.95 -1.73
CA GLN A 334 16.55 3.92 -2.82
C GLN A 334 17.85 3.75 -3.59
N ALA A 335 17.75 3.75 -4.92
CA ALA A 335 18.90 3.55 -5.82
C ALA A 335 19.64 2.21 -5.67
N ASN A 336 19.06 1.24 -4.95
CA ASN A 336 19.57 -0.12 -4.88
C ASN A 336 18.55 -1.12 -5.45
N THR A 337 18.68 -1.37 -6.76
CA THR A 337 17.87 -2.37 -7.47
C THR A 337 18.37 -3.81 -7.25
N ALA A 338 19.53 -4.00 -6.58
CA ALA A 338 20.10 -5.30 -6.27
C ALA A 338 19.43 -6.01 -5.09
N LEU A 339 18.39 -5.42 -4.51
CA LEU A 339 17.55 -6.00 -3.46
C LEU A 339 16.18 -6.39 -4.06
N PRO A 340 16.11 -7.50 -4.83
CA PRO A 340 14.89 -7.88 -5.50
C PRO A 340 13.89 -8.51 -4.51
N ASN A 341 12.65 -8.70 -4.97
CA ASN A 341 11.63 -9.51 -4.30
C ASN A 341 11.21 -9.04 -2.89
N SER A 342 11.48 -7.79 -2.53
CA SER A 342 11.03 -7.21 -1.26
C SER A 342 9.53 -6.91 -1.27
N ILE A 343 8.85 -7.20 -0.16
CA ILE A 343 7.40 -6.99 -0.01
C ILE A 343 7.17 -6.12 1.23
N ALA A 344 6.58 -4.94 1.05
CA ALA A 344 6.15 -4.05 2.12
C ALA A 344 4.66 -3.75 1.97
N ILE A 345 3.83 -4.25 2.88
CA ILE A 345 2.38 -4.07 2.85
C ILE A 345 1.92 -3.53 4.21
N GLY A 346 1.37 -2.32 4.22
CA GLY A 346 0.90 -1.64 5.42
C GLY A 346 1.33 -0.18 5.47
N THR A 347 0.70 0.60 6.34
CA THR A 347 1.09 2.00 6.54
C THR A 347 2.50 2.07 7.14
N ASN A 348 3.42 2.76 6.46
CA ASN A 348 4.82 2.91 6.85
C ASN A 348 5.57 1.58 7.04
N SER A 349 5.11 0.47 6.42
CA SER A 349 5.87 -0.79 6.44
C SER A 349 7.17 -0.63 5.65
N VAL A 350 8.27 -1.17 6.15
CA VAL A 350 9.60 -1.08 5.51
C VAL A 350 10.20 -2.46 5.32
N SER A 351 10.42 -2.85 4.08
CA SER A 351 11.15 -4.05 3.70
C SER A 351 12.42 -3.67 2.95
N SER A 352 13.54 -3.48 3.64
CA SER A 352 14.81 -3.05 3.04
C SER A 352 15.78 -4.19 2.73
N GLY A 353 15.47 -5.44 3.09
CA GLY A 353 16.25 -6.61 2.69
C GLY A 353 15.85 -7.18 1.34
N ALA A 354 16.77 -7.91 0.69
CA ALA A 354 16.44 -8.75 -0.47
C ALA A 354 15.51 -9.89 -0.04
N SER A 355 14.47 -10.20 -0.83
CA SER A 355 13.46 -11.22 -0.50
C SER A 355 12.78 -11.05 0.87
N ALA A 356 12.90 -9.87 1.48
CA ALA A 356 12.33 -9.60 2.80
C ALA A 356 10.84 -9.33 2.70
N VAL A 357 10.11 -9.61 3.79
CA VAL A 357 8.66 -9.43 3.88
C VAL A 357 8.32 -8.63 5.12
N ALA A 358 7.75 -7.44 4.94
CA ALA A 358 7.21 -6.59 5.98
C ALA A 358 5.69 -6.42 5.78
N LEU A 359 4.87 -6.98 6.65
CA LEU A 359 3.40 -6.90 6.59
C LEU A 359 2.83 -6.33 7.89
N GLY A 360 2.15 -5.18 7.81
CA GLY A 360 1.51 -4.50 8.94
C GLY A 360 2.01 -3.06 9.12
N THR A 361 1.27 -2.28 9.91
CA THR A 361 1.63 -0.88 10.19
C THR A 361 2.99 -0.81 10.88
N ALA A 362 3.93 -0.09 10.25
CA ALA A 362 5.31 0.07 10.72
C ALA A 362 6.09 -1.26 10.93
N ALA A 363 5.67 -2.35 10.28
CA ALA A 363 6.47 -3.58 10.23
C ALA A 363 7.81 -3.32 9.52
N LYS A 364 8.91 -3.88 10.04
CA LYS A 364 10.27 -3.61 9.55
C LYS A 364 11.04 -4.91 9.33
N ALA A 365 11.31 -5.26 8.07
CA ALA A 365 12.19 -6.35 7.67
C ALA A 365 13.47 -5.77 7.04
N SER A 366 14.56 -5.71 7.81
CA SER A 366 15.73 -4.88 7.48
C SER A 366 16.83 -5.60 6.69
N SER A 367 16.87 -6.92 6.73
CA SER A 367 17.94 -7.75 6.18
C SER A 367 17.39 -8.80 5.21
N ALA A 368 18.29 -9.45 4.47
CA ALA A 368 17.91 -10.48 3.50
C ALA A 368 17.11 -11.62 4.15
N ASP A 369 16.06 -12.06 3.46
CA ASP A 369 15.17 -13.15 3.88
C ASP A 369 14.52 -12.95 5.25
N ALA A 370 14.48 -11.70 5.75
CA ALA A 370 13.83 -11.35 7.00
C ALA A 370 12.30 -11.29 6.83
N VAL A 371 11.55 -11.75 7.82
CA VAL A 371 10.09 -11.73 7.84
C VAL A 371 9.62 -10.98 9.07
N ALA A 372 8.95 -9.84 8.86
CA ALA A 372 8.31 -9.04 9.90
C ALA A 372 6.81 -8.94 9.62
N MET A 373 5.97 -9.57 10.43
CA MET A 373 4.50 -9.54 10.28
C MET A 373 3.82 -9.10 11.57
N GLY A 374 2.96 -8.09 11.49
CA GLY A 374 2.30 -7.47 12.63
C GLY A 374 2.70 -6.01 12.81
N SER A 375 1.90 -5.24 13.54
CA SER A 375 2.22 -3.84 13.76
C SER A 375 3.49 -3.69 14.60
N ASN A 376 4.42 -2.86 14.14
CA ASN A 376 5.76 -2.67 14.73
C ASN A 376 6.58 -3.97 14.88
N ALA A 377 6.26 -5.04 14.16
CA ALA A 377 7.13 -6.22 14.13
C ALA A 377 8.48 -5.83 13.50
N SER A 378 9.60 -6.25 14.08
CA SER A 378 10.95 -5.89 13.62
C SER A 378 11.83 -7.13 13.48
N ALA A 379 12.13 -7.51 12.25
CA ALA A 379 13.16 -8.49 11.91
C ALA A 379 14.40 -7.75 11.37
N SER A 380 15.42 -7.62 12.21
CA SER A 380 16.57 -6.73 11.95
C SER A 380 17.81 -7.45 11.43
N THR A 381 17.75 -8.78 11.30
CA THR A 381 18.88 -9.64 10.94
C THR A 381 18.50 -10.63 9.85
N GLN A 382 19.52 -11.19 9.18
CA GLN A 382 19.33 -12.18 8.13
C GLN A 382 18.58 -13.41 8.68
N TYR A 383 17.60 -13.90 7.91
CA TYR A 383 16.70 -14.99 8.28
C TYR A 383 15.85 -14.73 9.55
N GLY A 384 15.86 -13.51 10.08
CA GLY A 384 15.11 -13.15 11.27
C GLY A 384 13.60 -13.23 11.01
N VAL A 385 12.85 -13.83 11.93
CA VAL A 385 11.39 -13.96 11.84
C VAL A 385 10.75 -13.29 13.05
N ALA A 386 10.08 -12.16 12.84
CA ALA A 386 9.32 -11.44 13.86
C ALA A 386 7.84 -11.43 13.47
N ILE A 387 7.00 -12.20 14.18
CA ILE A 387 5.57 -12.31 13.89
C ILE A 387 4.76 -11.99 15.15
N GLY A 388 4.04 -10.88 15.13
CA GLY A 388 3.23 -10.38 16.24
C GLY A 388 3.38 -8.88 16.47
N LEU A 389 2.42 -8.28 17.18
CA LEU A 389 2.51 -6.87 17.59
C LEU A 389 3.76 -6.66 18.45
N ASN A 390 4.64 -5.75 18.03
CA ASN A 390 5.92 -5.45 18.69
C ASN A 390 6.88 -6.65 18.84
N ALA A 391 6.74 -7.71 18.02
CA ALA A 391 7.71 -8.81 18.00
C ALA A 391 9.07 -8.32 17.49
N ALA A 392 10.17 -8.70 18.14
CA ALA A 392 11.51 -8.25 17.80
C ALA A 392 12.48 -9.43 17.65
N ALA A 393 12.88 -9.71 16.41
CA ALA A 393 13.95 -10.65 16.07
C ALA A 393 15.20 -9.86 15.67
N SER A 394 16.13 -9.70 16.61
CA SER A 394 17.36 -8.90 16.45
C SER A 394 18.65 -9.71 16.59
N GLY A 395 18.55 -11.00 16.97
CA GLY A 395 19.70 -11.89 17.01
C GLY A 395 20.15 -12.32 15.61
N THR A 396 21.45 -12.46 15.39
CA THR A 396 21.98 -12.93 14.11
C THR A 396 21.74 -14.43 13.91
N GLY A 397 21.83 -14.93 12.67
CA GLY A 397 21.74 -16.37 12.39
C GLY A 397 20.32 -16.95 12.46
N GLY A 398 19.27 -16.15 12.21
CA GLY A 398 17.89 -16.65 12.17
C GLY A 398 17.16 -16.64 13.51
N ALA A 399 17.26 -15.55 14.26
CA ALA A 399 16.44 -15.33 15.45
C ALA A 399 14.93 -15.40 15.13
N MET A 400 14.15 -16.06 15.97
CA MET A 400 12.70 -16.22 15.79
C MET A 400 11.93 -15.65 16.99
N ALA A 401 11.12 -14.61 16.77
CA ALA A 401 10.24 -13.99 17.74
C ALA A 401 8.77 -14.14 17.27
N LEU A 402 8.01 -15.05 17.89
CA LEU A 402 6.62 -15.35 17.51
C LEU A 402 5.67 -15.12 18.70
N GLY A 403 4.87 -14.05 18.63
CA GLY A 403 3.93 -13.63 19.67
C GLY A 403 3.95 -12.12 19.90
N GLN A 404 2.98 -11.59 20.64
CA GLN A 404 2.96 -10.17 21.00
C GLN A 404 4.11 -9.86 21.96
N GLY A 405 4.92 -8.84 21.64
CA GLY A 405 6.01 -8.35 22.48
C GLY A 405 7.14 -9.36 22.71
N THR A 406 7.29 -10.37 21.85
CA THR A 406 8.40 -11.33 21.94
C THR A 406 9.72 -10.68 21.59
N ILE A 407 10.78 -11.10 22.28
CA ILE A 407 12.14 -10.63 22.06
C ILE A 407 13.03 -11.85 21.83
N SER A 408 13.61 -11.94 20.64
CA SER A 408 14.65 -12.92 20.29
C SER A 408 15.88 -12.13 19.82
N SER A 409 16.78 -11.85 20.75
CA SER A 409 17.97 -11.02 20.51
C SER A 409 19.28 -11.81 20.55
N GLY A 410 19.24 -13.06 21.01
CA GLY A 410 20.38 -13.96 20.97
C GLY A 410 20.65 -14.53 19.58
N VAL A 411 21.92 -14.81 19.28
CA VAL A 411 22.32 -15.50 18.04
C VAL A 411 21.60 -16.84 17.93
N ASN A 412 20.96 -17.16 16.81
CA ASN A 412 20.19 -18.42 16.63
C ASN A 412 19.15 -18.69 17.75
N SER A 413 18.61 -17.65 18.39
CA SER A 413 17.65 -17.80 19.49
C SER A 413 16.22 -17.97 19.01
N VAL A 414 15.36 -18.53 19.87
CA VAL A 414 13.93 -18.72 19.60
C VAL A 414 13.12 -18.25 20.82
N ALA A 415 12.22 -17.29 20.59
CA ALA A 415 11.23 -16.82 21.56
C ALA A 415 9.81 -17.04 21.01
N LEU A 416 9.04 -17.89 21.69
CA LEU A 416 7.67 -18.26 21.31
C LEU A 416 6.71 -18.04 22.48
N GLY A 417 5.66 -17.24 22.27
CA GLY A 417 4.64 -16.94 23.28
C GLY A 417 4.61 -15.47 23.68
N VAL A 418 3.49 -14.98 24.22
CA VAL A 418 3.34 -13.55 24.53
C VAL A 418 4.40 -13.12 25.54
N GLN A 419 5.17 -12.08 25.21
CA GLN A 419 6.29 -11.56 26.01
C GLN A 419 7.38 -12.60 26.36
N ALA A 420 7.56 -13.64 25.55
CA ALA A 420 8.71 -14.52 25.67
C ALA A 420 10.01 -13.78 25.32
N SER A 421 11.10 -14.06 26.04
CA SER A 421 12.39 -13.37 25.90
C SER A 421 13.56 -14.34 25.83
N ALA A 422 14.12 -14.54 24.63
CA ALA A 422 15.34 -15.31 24.39
C ALA A 422 16.50 -14.37 24.03
N THR A 423 17.36 -14.09 25.02
CA THR A 423 18.45 -13.10 24.87
C THR A 423 19.84 -13.72 24.84
N GLY A 424 20.00 -14.95 25.31
CA GLY A 424 21.25 -15.70 25.20
C GLY A 424 21.47 -16.29 23.80
N ALA A 425 22.73 -16.49 23.40
CA ALA A 425 23.04 -17.18 22.14
C ALA A 425 22.55 -18.63 22.18
N GLY A 426 21.81 -19.09 21.18
CA GLY A 426 21.18 -20.41 21.13
C GLY A 426 20.07 -20.62 22.17
N ALA A 427 19.59 -19.56 22.81
CA ALA A 427 18.59 -19.66 23.86
C ALA A 427 17.18 -19.92 23.30
N ASN A 428 16.38 -20.71 24.03
CA ASN A 428 15.02 -21.08 23.67
C ASN A 428 14.04 -20.68 24.79
N ALA A 429 13.25 -19.63 24.58
CA ALA A 429 12.19 -19.19 25.49
C ALA A 429 10.82 -19.58 24.90
N LEU A 430 10.23 -20.66 25.41
CA LEU A 430 9.05 -21.32 24.86
C LEU A 430 7.89 -21.26 25.88
N GLY A 431 7.15 -20.16 25.88
CA GLY A 431 6.00 -19.93 26.75
C GLY A 431 5.70 -18.46 26.97
N THR A 432 4.48 -18.14 27.40
CA THR A 432 4.14 -16.78 27.83
C THR A 432 5.03 -16.35 28.98
N LEU A 433 5.68 -15.18 28.87
CA LEU A 433 6.61 -14.64 29.87
C LEU A 433 7.83 -15.55 30.16
N SER A 434 8.14 -16.55 29.34
CA SER A 434 9.35 -17.37 29.54
C SER A 434 10.61 -16.55 29.25
N VAL A 435 11.67 -16.74 30.03
CA VAL A 435 12.93 -16.01 29.90
C VAL A 435 14.09 -16.99 29.78
N ALA A 436 14.79 -16.98 28.64
CA ALA A 436 16.01 -17.73 28.41
C ALA A 436 17.16 -16.75 28.11
N SER A 437 17.96 -16.42 29.13
CA SER A 437 19.03 -15.41 29.04
C SER A 437 20.45 -15.99 29.04
N GLY A 438 20.60 -17.27 29.39
CA GLY A 438 21.89 -17.97 29.30
C GLY A 438 22.20 -18.46 27.88
N GLY A 439 23.48 -18.64 27.57
CA GLY A 439 23.89 -19.31 26.32
C GLY A 439 23.41 -20.75 26.28
N ASN A 440 22.84 -21.19 25.16
CA ASN A 440 22.25 -22.51 24.96
C ASN A 440 21.21 -22.90 26.03
N SER A 441 20.61 -21.92 26.71
CA SER A 441 19.62 -22.15 27.75
C SER A 441 18.24 -22.46 27.15
N THR A 442 17.41 -23.19 27.91
CA THR A 442 16.04 -23.52 27.51
C THR A 442 15.08 -23.23 28.65
N ALA A 443 14.15 -22.31 28.44
CA ALA A 443 13.04 -22.02 29.33
C ALA A 443 11.72 -22.47 28.65
N LEU A 444 11.15 -23.58 29.10
CA LEU A 444 9.94 -24.20 28.56
C LEU A 444 8.81 -24.10 29.58
N GLY A 445 7.75 -23.34 29.27
CA GLY A 445 6.60 -23.14 30.14
C GLY A 445 6.28 -21.67 30.41
N THR A 446 5.10 -21.39 30.94
CA THR A 446 4.73 -20.03 31.31
C THR A 446 5.56 -19.55 32.49
N SER A 447 6.16 -18.36 32.37
CA SER A 447 7.02 -17.77 33.41
C SER A 447 8.24 -18.62 33.82
N SER A 448 8.67 -19.59 33.01
CA SER A 448 9.91 -20.32 33.24
C SER A 448 11.12 -19.40 33.01
N THR A 449 12.19 -19.57 33.80
CA THR A 449 13.40 -18.76 33.70
C THR A 449 14.64 -19.64 33.67
N ALA A 450 15.41 -19.60 32.58
CA ALA A 450 16.72 -20.22 32.45
C ALA A 450 17.78 -19.13 32.22
N SER A 451 18.51 -18.75 33.27
CA SER A 451 19.32 -17.51 33.26
C SER A 451 20.82 -17.70 33.05
N ASN A 452 21.32 -18.93 33.10
CA ASN A 452 22.74 -19.26 32.96
C ASN A 452 23.01 -20.23 31.81
N ASN A 453 24.28 -20.38 31.44
CA ASN A 453 24.68 -21.22 30.30
C ASN A 453 24.24 -22.67 30.50
N TYR A 454 23.72 -23.28 29.43
CA TYR A 454 23.21 -24.66 29.40
C TYR A 454 22.06 -24.95 30.40
N ALA A 455 21.52 -23.92 31.07
CA ALA A 455 20.45 -24.08 32.03
C ALA A 455 19.14 -24.51 31.34
N THR A 456 18.42 -25.45 31.94
CA THR A 456 17.12 -25.93 31.46
C THR A 456 16.06 -25.75 32.53
N ALA A 457 15.10 -24.86 32.31
CA ALA A 457 13.93 -24.66 33.16
C ALA A 457 12.67 -25.12 32.42
N ALA A 458 12.07 -26.23 32.85
CA ALA A 458 10.89 -26.82 32.22
C ALA A 458 9.73 -26.94 33.22
N GLY A 459 8.73 -26.08 33.11
CA GLY A 459 7.57 -26.03 34.00
C GLY A 459 7.01 -24.63 34.18
N TRP A 460 5.78 -24.52 34.71
CA TRP A 460 5.23 -23.21 35.08
C TRP A 460 6.04 -22.62 36.24
N GLY A 461 6.62 -21.43 36.05
CA GLY A 461 7.42 -20.75 37.08
C GLY A 461 8.70 -21.47 37.50
N SER A 462 9.20 -22.46 36.74
CA SER A 462 10.47 -23.13 37.04
C SER A 462 11.65 -22.19 36.84
N VAL A 463 12.67 -22.27 37.70
CA VAL A 463 13.86 -21.40 37.67
C VAL A 463 15.14 -22.25 37.66
N ALA A 464 15.88 -22.21 36.56
CA ALA A 464 17.22 -22.76 36.43
C ALA A 464 18.24 -21.59 36.33
N SER A 465 18.86 -21.25 37.45
CA SER A 465 19.78 -20.11 37.57
C SER A 465 21.21 -20.51 37.87
N GLY A 466 21.55 -21.80 37.87
CA GLY A 466 22.94 -22.27 37.85
C GLY A 466 23.43 -22.55 36.44
N ALA A 467 24.75 -22.51 36.20
CA ALA A 467 25.31 -23.08 34.98
C ALA A 467 25.09 -24.60 34.97
N ASP A 468 24.76 -25.15 33.79
CA ASP A 468 24.49 -26.58 33.61
C ASP A 468 23.35 -27.13 34.50
N SER A 469 22.51 -26.24 35.03
CA SER A 469 21.43 -26.60 35.95
C SER A 469 20.15 -27.03 35.24
N ALA A 470 19.38 -27.91 35.87
CA ALA A 470 18.10 -28.39 35.35
C ALA A 470 16.99 -28.26 36.41
N ALA A 471 15.97 -27.45 36.14
CA ALA A 471 14.77 -27.31 36.97
C ALA A 471 13.54 -27.81 36.19
N VAL A 472 13.04 -29.00 36.52
CA VAL A 472 11.93 -29.66 35.81
C VAL A 472 10.74 -29.86 36.75
N GLY A 473 9.67 -29.09 36.57
CA GLY A 473 8.48 -29.13 37.41
C GLY A 473 7.93 -27.75 37.71
N ARG A 474 6.66 -27.68 38.12
CA ARG A 474 6.04 -26.42 38.53
C ARG A 474 6.79 -25.83 39.73
N GLU A 475 7.27 -24.60 39.58
CA GLU A 475 8.03 -23.87 40.61
C GLU A 475 9.31 -24.59 41.09
N ALA A 476 9.87 -25.52 40.31
CA ALA A 476 11.16 -26.15 40.62
C ALA A 476 12.29 -25.11 40.54
N VAL A 477 13.28 -25.19 41.44
CA VAL A 477 14.40 -24.24 41.51
C VAL A 477 15.73 -24.98 41.55
N ALA A 478 16.56 -24.79 40.51
CA ALA A 478 17.94 -25.25 40.45
C ALA A 478 18.86 -24.03 40.35
N SER A 479 19.49 -23.62 41.45
CA SER A 479 20.12 -22.29 41.56
C SER A 479 21.65 -22.29 41.61
N ALA A 480 22.28 -23.46 41.53
CA ALA A 480 23.73 -23.62 41.63
C ALA A 480 24.31 -24.43 40.45
N LEU A 481 25.63 -24.39 40.28
CA LEU A 481 26.35 -25.14 39.24
C LEU A 481 25.98 -26.63 39.29
N ASP A 482 25.65 -27.22 38.14
CA ASP A 482 25.29 -28.64 37.97
C ASP A 482 24.13 -29.09 38.89
N ALA A 483 23.30 -28.16 39.37
CA ALA A 483 22.17 -28.48 40.24
C ALA A 483 21.00 -29.06 39.43
N THR A 484 20.40 -30.14 39.90
CA THR A 484 19.23 -30.77 39.29
C THR A 484 18.06 -30.78 40.27
N ALA A 485 16.98 -30.05 39.97
CA ALA A 485 15.74 -30.04 40.72
C ALA A 485 14.60 -30.60 39.85
N MET A 486 13.97 -31.70 40.25
CA MET A 486 12.84 -32.29 39.54
C MET A 486 11.64 -32.52 40.47
N GLY A 487 10.49 -31.91 40.16
CA GLY A 487 9.26 -32.02 40.97
C GLY A 487 8.59 -30.68 41.26
N TYR A 488 7.39 -30.75 41.84
CA TYR A 488 6.71 -29.54 42.33
C TYR A 488 7.52 -28.90 43.46
N ILE A 489 7.88 -27.62 43.35
CA ILE A 489 8.65 -26.84 44.34
C ILE A 489 9.94 -27.54 44.83
N SER A 490 10.54 -28.43 44.04
CA SER A 490 11.83 -29.02 44.39
C SER A 490 12.93 -27.95 44.33
N LYS A 491 13.95 -28.08 45.19
CA LYS A 491 15.00 -27.09 45.34
C LYS A 491 16.37 -27.74 45.43
N ALA A 492 17.19 -27.50 44.41
CA ALA A 492 18.60 -27.86 44.36
C ALA A 492 19.43 -26.56 44.36
N SER A 493 19.98 -26.18 45.53
CA SER A 493 20.72 -24.92 45.69
C SER A 493 22.18 -25.10 46.08
N GLY A 494 22.65 -26.33 46.26
CA GLY A 494 24.07 -26.64 46.40
C GLY A 494 24.74 -26.93 45.04
N GLN A 495 26.04 -26.71 44.92
CA GLN A 495 26.78 -27.13 43.73
C GLN A 495 26.72 -28.67 43.60
N TYR A 496 26.52 -29.19 42.38
CA TYR A 496 26.38 -30.63 42.12
C TYR A 496 25.23 -31.30 42.89
N SER A 497 24.24 -30.53 43.35
CA SER A 497 23.13 -31.04 44.16
C SER A 497 22.01 -31.64 43.32
N THR A 498 21.33 -32.65 43.84
CA THR A 498 20.19 -33.31 43.17
C THR A 498 18.99 -33.36 44.11
N ALA A 499 17.87 -32.73 43.72
CA ALA A 499 16.60 -32.75 44.45
C ALA A 499 15.49 -33.33 43.56
N VAL A 500 15.00 -34.54 43.84
CA VAL A 500 13.97 -35.22 43.05
C VAL A 500 12.76 -35.58 43.92
N GLY A 501 11.61 -34.99 43.64
CA GLY A 501 10.37 -35.18 44.40
C GLY A 501 9.71 -33.86 44.77
N ALA A 502 8.41 -33.89 45.10
CA ALA A 502 7.71 -32.68 45.53
C ALA A 502 8.32 -32.14 46.84
N ASN A 503 8.74 -30.87 46.84
CA ASN A 503 9.42 -30.23 47.97
C ASN A 503 10.70 -30.96 48.44
N ALA A 504 11.38 -31.71 47.57
CA ALA A 504 12.73 -32.21 47.86
C ALA A 504 13.71 -31.02 47.95
N ASN A 505 14.57 -30.99 48.97
CA ASN A 505 15.50 -29.90 49.25
C ASN A 505 16.94 -30.41 49.39
N ALA A 506 17.77 -30.20 48.37
CA ALA A 506 19.20 -30.47 48.37
C ALA A 506 19.96 -29.13 48.36
N THR A 507 20.32 -28.62 49.53
CA THR A 507 20.77 -27.22 49.69
C THR A 507 22.27 -27.04 49.85
N ALA A 508 23.02 -28.12 50.00
CA ALA A 508 24.46 -28.10 50.23
C ALA A 508 25.25 -28.75 49.09
N THR A 509 26.55 -28.49 49.01
CA THR A 509 27.44 -29.03 47.97
C THR A 509 27.42 -30.54 47.94
N SER A 510 27.25 -31.12 46.74
CA SER A 510 27.18 -32.56 46.48
C SER A 510 26.09 -33.29 47.28
N SER A 511 25.04 -32.57 47.70
CA SER A 511 23.91 -33.17 48.44
C SER A 511 22.88 -33.79 47.49
N THR A 512 22.26 -34.90 47.90
CA THR A 512 21.23 -35.61 47.13
C THR A 512 19.99 -35.84 47.99
N ALA A 513 18.85 -35.28 47.60
CA ALA A 513 17.55 -35.46 48.23
C ALA A 513 16.56 -36.08 47.24
N ILE A 514 16.12 -37.31 47.47
CA ILE A 514 15.18 -38.04 46.60
C ILE A 514 13.98 -38.49 47.43
N GLY A 515 12.81 -37.95 47.14
CA GLY A 515 11.56 -38.23 47.85
C GLY A 515 10.76 -36.97 48.14
N GLN A 516 9.46 -37.13 48.34
CA GLN A 516 8.61 -36.02 48.78
C GLN A 516 9.07 -35.54 50.16
N ASN A 517 9.28 -34.23 50.33
CA ASN A 517 9.85 -33.66 51.57
C ASN A 517 11.21 -34.26 52.00
N ALA A 518 12.04 -34.79 51.09
CA ALA A 518 13.40 -35.21 51.45
C ALA A 518 14.30 -33.98 51.65
N PHE A 519 15.12 -33.96 52.71
CA PHE A 519 16.02 -32.87 53.06
C PHE A 519 17.47 -33.37 53.14
N ALA A 520 18.32 -32.91 52.23
CA ALA A 520 19.77 -33.12 52.28
C ALA A 520 20.45 -31.74 52.42
N THR A 521 20.63 -31.29 53.67
CA THR A 521 21.12 -29.94 53.98
C THR A 521 22.59 -29.90 54.37
N GLY A 522 23.22 -31.06 54.59
CA GLY A 522 24.65 -31.17 54.83
C GLY A 522 25.48 -31.36 53.56
N VAL A 523 26.75 -30.96 53.60
CA VAL A 523 27.71 -31.20 52.50
C VAL A 523 27.87 -32.70 52.28
N GLN A 524 27.76 -33.18 51.03
CA GLN A 524 27.80 -34.60 50.68
C GLN A 524 26.70 -35.45 51.36
N ALA A 525 25.63 -34.82 51.86
CA ALA A 525 24.54 -35.53 52.51
C ALA A 525 23.64 -36.25 51.49
N SER A 526 23.13 -37.42 51.86
CA SER A 526 22.23 -38.22 51.02
C SER A 526 20.94 -38.53 51.79
N ALA A 527 19.81 -38.00 51.34
CA ALA A 527 18.49 -38.28 51.87
C ALA A 527 17.62 -38.96 50.82
N PHE A 528 17.18 -40.20 51.06
CA PHE A 528 16.34 -40.97 50.16
C PHE A 528 15.11 -41.49 50.92
N GLY A 529 13.91 -41.03 50.53
CA GLY A 529 12.65 -41.42 51.15
C GLY A 529 11.75 -40.23 51.47
N VAL A 530 10.46 -40.50 51.70
CA VAL A 530 9.49 -39.46 52.08
C VAL A 530 9.84 -38.91 53.45
N GLY A 531 10.13 -37.61 53.54
CA GLY A 531 10.52 -36.97 54.81
C GLY A 531 11.89 -37.37 55.35
N ALA A 532 12.75 -38.04 54.55
CA ALA A 532 14.11 -38.37 54.97
C ALA A 532 14.93 -37.08 55.19
N ASN A 533 15.73 -37.02 56.26
CA ASN A 533 16.47 -35.83 56.67
C ASN A 533 17.95 -36.15 56.95
N ALA A 534 18.82 -35.82 56.01
CA ALA A 534 20.28 -35.85 56.16
C ALA A 534 20.80 -34.43 56.41
N GLY A 535 20.86 -34.06 57.69
CA GLY A 535 21.02 -32.67 58.14
C GLY A 535 22.46 -32.15 58.19
N ALA A 536 23.45 -33.05 58.18
CA ALA A 536 24.85 -32.74 58.47
C ALA A 536 25.82 -33.33 57.43
N GLN A 537 27.09 -32.93 57.51
CA GLN A 537 28.11 -33.34 56.53
C GLN A 537 28.26 -34.87 56.48
N ASN A 538 28.33 -35.43 55.27
CA ASN A 538 28.44 -36.87 55.01
C ASN A 538 27.30 -37.71 55.63
N ALA A 539 26.19 -37.09 56.05
CA ALA A 539 25.08 -37.81 56.65
C ALA A 539 24.31 -38.61 55.59
N VAL A 540 23.84 -39.80 55.95
CA VAL A 540 23.04 -40.68 55.08
C VAL A 540 21.73 -41.01 55.78
N ALA A 541 20.61 -40.57 55.22
CA ALA A 541 19.26 -40.90 55.67
C ALA A 541 18.52 -41.67 54.56
N LEU A 542 18.32 -42.97 54.73
CA LEU A 542 17.66 -43.85 53.75
C LEU A 542 16.42 -44.49 54.37
N GLY A 543 15.24 -44.04 53.97
CA GLY A 543 13.94 -44.54 54.46
C GLY A 543 12.98 -43.41 54.77
N ALA A 544 11.68 -43.70 54.78
CA ALA A 544 10.67 -42.72 55.16
C ALA A 544 10.92 -42.21 56.58
N LEU A 545 10.90 -40.89 56.78
CA LEU A 545 11.13 -40.22 58.08
C LEU A 545 12.49 -40.55 58.74
N SER A 546 13.44 -41.16 58.02
CA SER A 546 14.79 -41.39 58.55
C SER A 546 15.49 -40.06 58.83
N THR A 547 16.23 -39.96 59.94
CA THR A 547 16.90 -38.73 60.37
C THR A 547 18.36 -39.01 60.71
N ALA A 548 19.28 -38.48 59.90
CA ALA A 548 20.72 -38.45 60.16
C ALA A 548 21.15 -36.99 60.36
N SER A 549 21.18 -36.50 61.59
CA SER A 549 21.34 -35.06 61.89
C SER A 549 22.74 -34.65 62.35
N ALA A 550 23.70 -35.57 62.39
CA ALA A 550 25.09 -35.30 62.80
C ALA A 550 26.11 -35.74 61.75
N THR A 551 27.34 -35.24 61.86
CA THR A 551 28.42 -35.49 60.90
C THR A 551 28.69 -36.98 60.76
N SER A 552 28.73 -37.48 59.52
CA SER A 552 28.94 -38.88 59.17
C SER A 552 27.95 -39.86 59.83
N ALA A 553 26.77 -39.38 60.25
CA ALA A 553 25.72 -40.24 60.80
C ALA A 553 25.00 -41.00 59.68
N ILE A 554 24.62 -42.25 59.96
CA ILE A 554 23.92 -43.14 59.02
C ILE A 554 22.62 -43.59 59.66
N ALA A 555 21.48 -43.22 59.07
CA ALA A 555 20.15 -43.67 59.46
C ALA A 555 19.50 -44.41 58.28
N VAL A 556 19.28 -45.72 58.40
CA VAL A 556 18.69 -46.56 57.35
C VAL A 556 17.47 -47.29 57.90
N GLY A 557 16.27 -47.00 57.40
CA GLY A 557 15.02 -47.61 57.85
C GLY A 557 13.92 -46.58 58.05
N ASN A 558 12.67 -47.04 58.16
CA ASN A 558 11.55 -46.17 58.45
C ASN A 558 11.69 -45.61 59.88
N ASN A 559 11.70 -44.28 60.02
CA ASN A 559 11.84 -43.59 61.30
C ASN A 559 13.14 -43.95 62.07
N ALA A 560 14.18 -44.38 61.36
CA ALA A 560 15.51 -44.57 61.94
C ALA A 560 16.12 -43.20 62.31
N LYS A 561 16.80 -43.11 63.45
CA LYS A 561 17.35 -41.84 63.97
C LYS A 561 18.80 -42.00 64.41
N ALA A 562 19.72 -41.31 63.72
CA ALA A 562 21.12 -41.17 64.09
C ALA A 562 21.44 -39.67 64.27
N ASP A 563 21.54 -39.19 65.51
CA ASP A 563 21.72 -37.75 65.81
C ASP A 563 23.03 -37.42 66.53
N SER A 564 23.94 -38.39 66.63
CA SER A 564 25.31 -38.21 67.12
C SER A 564 26.35 -38.45 66.02
N ALA A 565 27.51 -37.81 66.14
CA ALA A 565 28.58 -37.90 65.14
C ALA A 565 29.05 -39.36 64.98
N GLU A 566 29.19 -39.80 63.73
CA GLU A 566 29.58 -41.17 63.36
C GLU A 566 28.61 -42.26 63.86
N ALA A 567 27.39 -41.90 64.30
CA ALA A 567 26.40 -42.88 64.75
C ALA A 567 25.77 -43.64 63.58
N VAL A 568 25.42 -44.90 63.81
CA VAL A 568 24.78 -45.79 62.83
C VAL A 568 23.47 -46.32 63.40
N ALA A 569 22.33 -45.95 62.84
CA ALA A 569 21.02 -46.51 63.13
C ALA A 569 20.48 -47.23 61.88
N MET A 570 20.33 -48.54 61.92
CA MET A 570 19.81 -49.33 60.80
C MET A 570 18.66 -50.23 61.24
N GLY A 571 17.44 -49.97 60.78
CA GLY A 571 16.22 -50.69 61.13
C GLY A 571 15.04 -49.75 61.34
N THR A 572 13.82 -50.28 61.25
CA THR A 572 12.61 -49.50 61.57
C THR A 572 12.65 -49.06 63.03
N ASN A 573 12.50 -47.76 63.29
CA ASN A 573 12.60 -47.16 64.63
C ASN A 573 13.94 -47.41 65.35
N ALA A 574 15.03 -47.74 64.64
CA ALA A 574 16.35 -47.83 65.24
C ALA A 574 16.82 -46.44 65.68
N VAL A 575 17.35 -46.31 66.90
CA VAL A 575 17.80 -45.05 67.49
C VAL A 575 19.26 -45.19 67.94
N ALA A 576 20.14 -44.33 67.42
CA ALA A 576 21.54 -44.21 67.83
C ALA A 576 21.86 -42.74 68.15
N THR A 577 21.86 -42.40 69.44
CA THR A 577 22.06 -41.00 69.90
C THR A 577 23.22 -40.86 70.88
N GLY A 578 24.00 -41.93 71.10
CA GLY A 578 25.14 -41.93 71.99
C GLY A 578 26.47 -41.88 71.25
N GLY A 579 27.01 -40.70 70.93
CA GLY A 579 28.32 -40.60 70.26
C GLY A 579 28.44 -41.53 69.05
N LYS A 580 29.55 -42.28 68.92
CA LYS A 580 29.80 -43.29 67.88
C LYS A 580 28.95 -44.57 68.02
N ALA A 581 27.70 -44.45 68.47
CA ALA A 581 26.81 -45.57 68.75
C ALA A 581 26.38 -46.32 67.48
N VAL A 582 26.11 -47.61 67.63
CA VAL A 582 25.63 -48.50 66.56
C VAL A 582 24.34 -49.18 67.03
N SER A 583 23.23 -48.92 66.37
CA SER A 583 21.92 -49.51 66.63
C SER A 583 21.43 -50.21 65.35
N ILE A 584 21.41 -51.54 65.32
CA ILE A 584 21.06 -52.34 64.14
C ILE A 584 19.94 -53.33 64.46
N GLY A 585 18.76 -53.07 63.91
CA GLY A 585 17.55 -53.88 63.99
C GLY A 585 16.34 -53.07 64.45
N SER A 586 15.16 -53.69 64.42
CA SER A 586 13.90 -52.98 64.66
C SER A 586 13.76 -52.56 66.13
N GLY A 587 13.39 -51.31 66.37
CA GLY A 587 13.16 -50.76 67.72
C GLY A 587 14.40 -50.69 68.64
N ASN A 588 15.60 -50.93 68.12
CA ASN A 588 16.83 -50.89 68.90
C ASN A 588 17.19 -49.47 69.33
N THR A 589 17.78 -49.33 70.51
CA THR A 589 18.19 -48.03 71.05
C THR A 589 19.60 -48.09 71.64
N ALA A 590 20.50 -47.25 71.15
CA ALA A 590 21.85 -47.06 71.66
C ALA A 590 22.06 -45.60 72.11
N TYR A 591 22.10 -45.39 73.43
CA TYR A 591 22.25 -44.08 74.08
C TYR A 591 23.65 -43.82 74.64
N GLY A 592 24.40 -44.87 74.99
CA GLY A 592 25.75 -44.73 75.52
C GLY A 592 26.76 -44.35 74.44
N ASN A 593 27.79 -43.58 74.78
CA ASN A 593 28.85 -43.23 73.83
C ASN A 593 29.57 -44.51 73.35
N GLY A 594 29.55 -44.78 72.04
CA GLY A 594 30.12 -46.00 71.47
C GLY A 594 29.36 -47.28 71.82
N ALA A 595 28.13 -47.17 72.32
CA ALA A 595 27.29 -48.33 72.62
C ALA A 595 26.82 -49.03 71.34
N VAL A 596 26.66 -50.35 71.42
CA VAL A 596 26.25 -51.21 70.31
C VAL A 596 25.01 -52.01 70.71
N SER A 597 23.92 -51.87 69.95
CA SER A 597 22.68 -52.62 70.11
C SER A 597 22.32 -53.32 68.80
N ILE A 598 22.40 -54.65 68.77
CA ILE A 598 22.11 -55.45 67.57
C ILE A 598 21.02 -56.49 67.86
N GLY A 599 19.94 -56.53 67.08
CA GLY A 599 18.81 -57.44 67.26
C GLY A 599 17.44 -56.76 67.25
N ASP A 600 16.41 -57.30 67.92
CA ASP A 600 15.03 -56.77 67.85
C ASP A 600 14.20 -57.13 69.10
N PRO A 601 13.76 -56.14 69.91
CA PRO A 601 14.42 -54.87 70.21
C PRO A 601 15.50 -55.06 71.30
N SER A 602 16.52 -54.20 71.34
CA SER A 602 17.56 -54.17 72.38
C SER A 602 17.90 -52.73 72.79
N TYR A 603 18.43 -52.55 74.00
CA TYR A 603 18.68 -51.25 74.63
C TYR A 603 20.07 -51.20 75.28
N ALA A 604 20.94 -50.32 74.80
CA ALA A 604 22.28 -50.12 75.35
C ALA A 604 22.48 -48.64 75.77
N SER A 605 22.59 -48.38 77.07
CA SER A 605 22.77 -47.01 77.59
C SER A 605 24.14 -46.74 78.24
N GLY A 606 24.91 -47.77 78.59
CA GLY A 606 26.27 -47.59 79.10
C GLY A 606 27.28 -47.22 78.01
N THR A 607 28.33 -46.48 78.36
CA THR A 607 29.44 -46.16 77.47
C THR A 607 30.12 -47.45 77.01
N GLY A 608 30.25 -47.68 75.71
CA GLY A 608 30.80 -48.91 75.14
C GLY A 608 29.99 -50.19 75.43
N ALA A 609 28.76 -50.08 75.93
CA ALA A 609 27.91 -51.23 76.24
C ALA A 609 27.52 -51.99 74.96
N PHE A 610 27.46 -53.32 75.02
CA PHE A 610 27.01 -54.18 73.93
C PHE A 610 25.75 -54.96 74.31
N THR A 611 24.74 -54.96 73.44
CA THR A 611 23.58 -55.85 73.50
C THR A 611 23.37 -56.55 72.16
N GLY A 612 23.04 -57.85 72.21
CA GLY A 612 22.89 -58.71 71.04
C GLY A 612 21.73 -59.69 71.20
N GLY A 613 20.74 -59.69 70.30
CA GLY A 613 19.58 -60.59 70.32
C GLY A 613 18.24 -59.88 70.56
N ALA A 614 17.29 -60.53 71.24
CA ALA A 614 15.95 -59.97 71.48
C ALA A 614 15.74 -59.61 72.95
N ASN A 615 15.18 -58.43 73.20
CA ASN A 615 14.81 -57.88 74.52
C ASN A 615 15.98 -57.74 75.51
N ASN A 616 17.18 -57.42 75.03
CA ASN A 616 18.34 -57.25 75.89
C ASN A 616 18.49 -55.81 76.38
N ILE A 617 18.99 -55.64 77.60
CA ILE A 617 19.24 -54.34 78.23
C ILE A 617 20.64 -54.33 78.81
N ALA A 618 21.49 -53.38 78.39
CA ALA A 618 22.79 -53.12 79.01
C ALA A 618 22.85 -51.66 79.48
N ASN A 619 22.78 -51.49 80.80
CA ASN A 619 22.78 -50.16 81.43
C ASN A 619 24.14 -49.74 82.00
N SER A 620 25.07 -50.68 82.15
CA SER A 620 26.43 -50.43 82.66
C SER A 620 27.41 -50.20 81.52
N ASP A 621 28.47 -49.43 81.80
CA ASP A 621 29.57 -49.24 80.85
C ASP A 621 30.20 -50.58 80.47
N GLY A 622 30.54 -50.73 79.20
CA GLY A 622 31.25 -51.88 78.68
C GLY A 622 32.70 -51.87 79.17
N THR A 623 33.01 -52.70 80.15
CA THR A 623 34.40 -52.93 80.59
C THR A 623 35.03 -54.01 79.72
N ALA A 624 35.54 -53.63 78.56
CA ALA A 624 36.49 -54.45 77.82
C ALA A 624 37.90 -53.94 78.13
N THR A 625 38.61 -54.60 79.05
CA THR A 625 40.09 -54.55 79.09
C THR A 625 40.64 -55.57 78.13
#